data_AF-A0A9C9JTZ0-F1
#
_entry.id   AF-A0A9C9JTZ0-F1
#
_cell.length_a   1.000
_cell.length_b   1.000
_cell.length_c   1.000
_cell.angle_alpha   90.00
_cell.angle_beta   90.00
_cell.angle_gamma   90.00
#
_symmetry.space_group_name_H-M   'P 1'
#
loop_
_entity.id
_entity.type
_entity.pdbx_description
1 polymer ?
#
loop_
_entity_poly.entity_id
_entity_poly.type
_entity_poly.pdbx_seq_one_letter_code
_entity_poly.pdbx_strand_id
1 'polypeptide(L)'
;MKQKFAQIILENRHKNHDALPPKQRVHQFILELAELLFPHFSGEYTYFNAQEIGAQLNLLQRDLKKILLPLKTILKQPIDNISAHFFDELPMIYKKLLADAEAIYKGDPASESIDEVISAYPGFFAIYTYRVAHEFYQLKVPIFPRILTEFAHYRSGVDIHPGAKIGEALCIDHGTGVVIGE
;
A
#
# COMPACT_ATOMS: atom_id res chain seq x y z
N MET A 1 -32.14 20.51 -18.65
CA MET A 1 -31.75 19.71 -17.47
C MET A 1 -30.38 19.06 -17.63
N LYS A 2 -30.13 18.24 -18.66
CA LYS A 2 -28.82 17.59 -18.93
C LYS A 2 -27.65 18.57 -19.05
N GLN A 3 -27.82 19.71 -19.74
CA GLN A 3 -26.73 20.67 -19.94
C GLN A 3 -26.33 21.42 -18.67
N LYS A 4 -27.32 21.79 -17.84
CA LYS A 4 -27.07 22.37 -16.51
C LYS A 4 -26.34 21.39 -15.59
N PHE A 5 -26.71 20.11 -15.62
CA PHE A 5 -26.02 19.05 -14.89
C PHE A 5 -24.58 18.82 -15.40
N ALA A 6 -24.38 18.79 -16.72
CA ALA A 6 -23.04 18.66 -17.31
C ALA A 6 -22.11 19.81 -16.88
N GLN A 7 -22.62 21.04 -16.83
CA GLN A 7 -21.87 22.20 -16.37
C GLN A 7 -21.47 22.08 -14.89
N ILE A 8 -22.37 21.58 -14.02
CA ILE A 8 -22.06 21.32 -12.61
C ILE A 8 -20.92 20.28 -12.46
N ILE A 9 -20.97 19.21 -13.26
CA ILE A 9 -19.90 18.20 -13.27
C ILE A 9 -18.59 18.81 -13.74
N LEU A 10 -18.62 19.61 -14.81
CA LEU A 10 -17.43 20.24 -15.38
C LEU A 10 -16.77 21.20 -14.39
N GLU A 11 -17.54 22.03 -13.71
CA GLU A 11 -17.06 22.93 -12.66
C GLU A 11 -16.45 22.17 -11.48
N ASN A 12 -17.08 21.09 -11.04
CA ASN A 12 -16.53 20.24 -9.99
C ASN A 12 -15.23 19.58 -10.43
N ARG A 13 -15.17 19.07 -11.67
CA ARG A 13 -13.95 18.49 -12.24
C ARG A 13 -12.84 19.52 -12.29
N HIS A 14 -13.06 20.73 -12.81
CA HIS A 14 -12.01 21.75 -12.84
C HIS A 14 -11.53 22.19 -11.44
N LYS A 15 -12.45 22.29 -10.47
CA LYS A 15 -12.08 22.63 -9.08
C LYS A 15 -11.23 21.56 -8.40
N ASN A 16 -11.40 20.29 -8.77
CA ASN A 16 -10.78 19.15 -8.08
C ASN A 16 -9.82 18.34 -8.97
N HIS A 17 -9.61 18.75 -10.22
CA HIS A 17 -8.69 18.10 -11.15
C HIS A 17 -7.29 18.17 -10.56
N ASP A 18 -6.58 17.04 -10.52
CA ASP A 18 -5.23 16.92 -9.97
C ASP A 18 -5.06 17.35 -8.51
N ALA A 19 -6.15 17.47 -7.74
CA ALA A 19 -6.08 17.81 -6.33
C ALA A 19 -5.61 16.63 -5.47
N LEU A 20 -5.80 15.39 -5.94
CA LEU A 20 -5.50 14.16 -5.22
C LEU A 20 -4.88 13.11 -6.13
N PRO A 21 -4.06 12.19 -5.58
CA PRO A 21 -3.56 11.03 -6.30
C PRO A 21 -4.72 10.22 -6.92
N PRO A 22 -4.63 9.82 -8.21
CA PRO A 22 -5.63 8.96 -8.81
C PRO A 22 -5.74 7.63 -8.04
N LYS A 23 -6.90 7.35 -7.44
CA LYS A 23 -7.12 6.15 -6.61
C LYS A 23 -6.66 4.85 -7.29
N GLN A 24 -6.98 4.69 -8.57
CA GLN A 24 -6.54 3.52 -9.35
C GLN A 24 -5.01 3.39 -9.43
N ARG A 25 -4.27 4.49 -9.59
CA ARG A 25 -2.81 4.45 -9.64
C ARG A 25 -2.20 4.14 -8.28
N VAL A 26 -2.80 4.62 -7.19
CA VAL A 26 -2.40 4.26 -5.81
C VAL A 26 -2.59 2.76 -5.56
N HIS A 27 -3.74 2.21 -5.97
CA HIS A 27 -3.99 0.77 -5.87
C HIS A 27 -2.98 -0.03 -6.69
N GLN A 28 -2.74 0.37 -7.94
CA GLN A 28 -1.79 -0.31 -8.80
C GLN A 28 -0.37 -0.28 -8.20
N PHE A 29 0.05 0.84 -7.62
CA PHE A 29 1.36 0.95 -6.97
C PHE A 29 1.54 -0.07 -5.84
N ILE A 30 0.52 -0.27 -4.99
CA ILE A 30 0.63 -1.22 -3.88
C ILE A 30 0.67 -2.68 -4.36
N LEU A 31 0.05 -2.98 -5.52
CA LEU A 31 0.10 -4.29 -6.15
C LEU A 31 1.46 -4.53 -6.82
N GLU A 32 1.96 -3.57 -7.60
CA GLU A 32 3.28 -3.64 -8.23
C GLU A 32 4.40 -3.77 -7.19
N LEU A 33 4.26 -3.10 -6.04
CA LEU A 33 5.19 -3.25 -4.93
C LEU A 33 5.09 -4.66 -4.30
N ALA A 34 3.88 -5.22 -4.17
CA ALA A 34 3.68 -6.56 -3.63
C ALA A 34 4.31 -7.61 -4.56
N GLU A 35 4.10 -7.50 -5.87
CA GLU A 35 4.70 -8.33 -6.91
C GLU A 35 6.23 -8.32 -6.88
N LEU A 36 6.84 -7.17 -6.60
CA LEU A 36 8.29 -7.07 -6.48
C LEU A 36 8.81 -7.73 -5.20
N LEU A 37 8.13 -7.52 -4.07
CA LEU A 37 8.57 -8.01 -2.76
C LEU A 37 8.32 -9.50 -2.57
N PHE A 38 7.22 -10.02 -3.10
CA PHE A 38 6.82 -11.41 -2.95
C PHE A 38 6.45 -12.01 -4.31
N PRO A 39 7.20 -13.03 -4.77
CA PRO A 39 6.93 -13.67 -6.06
C PRO A 39 5.54 -14.33 -6.10
N HIS A 40 4.92 -14.60 -4.95
CA HIS A 40 3.56 -15.13 -4.83
C HIS A 40 2.49 -14.23 -5.44
N PHE A 41 2.73 -12.92 -5.50
CA PHE A 41 1.85 -11.98 -6.19
C PHE A 41 2.18 -11.81 -7.67
N SER A 42 3.37 -12.26 -8.11
CA SER A 42 3.85 -12.03 -9.47
C SER A 42 3.01 -12.79 -10.50
N GLY A 43 2.59 -12.08 -11.56
CA GLY A 43 1.88 -12.67 -12.69
C GLY A 43 2.85 -13.34 -13.66
N GLU A 44 3.49 -12.54 -14.52
CA GLU A 44 4.35 -13.03 -15.62
C GLU A 44 5.83 -12.63 -15.48
N TYR A 45 6.16 -11.83 -14.46
CA TYR A 45 7.52 -11.29 -14.27
C TYR A 45 8.35 -12.20 -13.39
N THR A 46 9.42 -12.76 -13.96
CA THR A 46 10.48 -13.43 -13.20
C THR A 46 11.73 -12.55 -13.24
N TYR A 47 12.26 -12.21 -12.07
CA TYR A 47 13.54 -11.49 -11.95
C TYR A 47 14.67 -12.52 -11.80
N PHE A 48 15.69 -12.44 -12.63
CA PHE A 48 16.78 -13.42 -12.68
C PHE A 48 18.03 -12.97 -11.92
N ASN A 49 18.13 -11.69 -11.55
CA ASN A 49 19.28 -11.14 -10.84
C ASN A 49 18.92 -9.88 -10.03
N ALA A 50 19.84 -9.48 -9.15
CA ALA A 50 19.66 -8.30 -8.29
C ALA A 50 19.64 -6.97 -9.07
N GLN A 51 20.23 -6.91 -10.27
CA GLN A 51 20.22 -5.69 -11.08
C GLN A 51 18.81 -5.39 -11.62
N GLU A 52 18.06 -6.42 -12.02
CA GLU A 52 16.67 -6.29 -12.47
C GLU A 52 15.75 -5.82 -11.33
N ILE A 53 15.91 -6.38 -10.12
CA ILE A 53 15.20 -5.91 -8.92
C ILE A 53 15.54 -4.44 -8.62
N GLY A 54 16.82 -4.07 -8.68
CA GLY A 54 17.26 -2.68 -8.50
C GLY A 54 16.66 -1.73 -9.54
N ALA A 55 16.56 -2.16 -10.79
CA ALA A 55 15.91 -1.38 -11.85
C ALA A 55 14.41 -1.19 -11.57
N GLN A 56 13.71 -2.23 -11.13
CA GLN A 56 12.29 -2.14 -10.80
C GLN A 56 12.03 -1.24 -9.58
N LEU A 57 12.88 -1.31 -8.54
CA LEU A 57 12.82 -0.38 -7.41
C LEU A 57 12.91 1.07 -7.86
N ASN A 58 13.85 1.39 -8.77
CA ASN A 58 13.98 2.74 -9.33
C ASN A 58 12.73 3.18 -10.12
N LEU A 59 12.10 2.27 -10.86
CA LEU A 59 10.86 2.55 -11.59
C LEU A 59 9.69 2.83 -10.64
N LEU A 60 9.49 1.98 -9.64
CA LEU A 60 8.48 2.19 -8.59
C LEU A 60 8.71 3.50 -7.83
N GLN A 61 9.96 3.84 -7.54
CA GLN A 61 10.29 5.09 -6.85
C GLN A 61 9.93 6.31 -7.70
N ARG A 62 10.27 6.30 -9.00
CA ARG A 62 9.89 7.36 -9.92
C ARG A 62 8.37 7.49 -10.05
N ASP A 63 7.66 6.37 -10.07
CA ASP A 63 6.21 6.35 -10.19
C ASP A 63 5.52 6.84 -8.92
N LEU A 64 6.02 6.47 -7.73
CA LEU A 64 5.56 7.04 -6.46
C LEU A 64 5.65 8.57 -6.48
N LYS A 65 6.75 9.15 -6.96
CA LYS A 65 6.89 10.61 -7.08
C LYS A 65 5.80 11.24 -7.94
N LYS A 66 5.44 10.61 -9.06
CA LYS A 66 4.34 11.06 -9.93
C LYS A 66 2.99 10.97 -9.22
N ILE A 67 2.77 9.88 -8.47
CA ILE A 67 1.52 9.66 -7.73
C ILE A 67 1.34 10.72 -6.64
N LEU A 68 2.42 11.14 -5.99
CA LEU A 68 2.40 12.16 -4.95
C LEU A 68 2.38 13.60 -5.48
N LEU A 69 2.62 13.83 -6.78
CA LEU A 69 2.69 15.16 -7.39
C LEU A 69 1.43 16.02 -7.16
N PRO A 70 0.20 15.49 -7.25
CA PRO A 70 -1.03 16.18 -6.85
C PRO A 70 -1.00 16.79 -5.44
N LEU A 71 -0.27 16.16 -4.51
CA LEU A 71 -0.20 16.58 -3.11
C LEU A 71 0.91 17.62 -2.85
N LYS A 72 1.71 18.00 -3.85
CA LYS A 72 2.93 18.81 -3.70
C LYS A 72 2.73 20.08 -2.86
N THR A 73 1.60 20.76 -2.99
CA THR A 73 1.32 22.03 -2.32
C THR A 73 0.92 21.88 -0.84
N ILE A 74 0.51 20.68 -0.42
CA ILE A 74 0.04 20.40 0.95
C ILE A 74 0.99 19.49 1.74
N LEU A 75 2.02 18.95 1.09
CA LEU A 75 3.06 18.17 1.76
C LEU A 75 3.95 19.08 2.62
N LYS A 76 4.32 18.57 3.81
CA LYS A 76 5.21 19.28 4.74
C LYS A 76 6.69 19.18 4.38
N GLN A 77 7.03 18.34 3.40
CA GLN A 77 8.40 18.07 2.98
C GLN A 77 8.45 17.71 1.48
N PRO A 78 9.61 17.83 0.81
CA PRO A 78 9.74 17.53 -0.60
C PRO A 78 9.36 16.08 -0.93
N ILE A 79 8.73 15.89 -2.10
CA ILE A 79 8.37 14.56 -2.63
C ILE A 79 9.62 13.66 -2.75
N ASP A 80 10.75 14.23 -3.14
CA ASP A 80 12.01 13.48 -3.22
C ASP A 80 12.45 12.91 -1.87
N ASN A 81 12.29 13.67 -0.78
CA ASN A 81 12.63 13.21 0.57
C ASN A 81 11.68 12.12 1.05
N ILE A 82 10.37 12.26 0.80
CA ILE A 82 9.36 11.24 1.12
C ILE A 82 9.68 9.94 0.38
N SER A 83 9.93 10.05 -0.92
CA SER A 83 10.19 8.93 -1.78
C SER A 83 11.54 8.28 -1.53
N ALA A 84 12.57 9.02 -1.11
CA ALA A 84 13.84 8.43 -0.69
C ALA A 84 13.64 7.65 0.63
N HIS A 85 13.09 8.31 1.65
CA HIS A 85 12.88 7.71 2.97
C HIS A 85 12.06 6.42 2.91
N PHE A 86 10.95 6.41 2.16
CA PHE A 86 10.13 5.19 2.04
C PHE A 86 10.92 4.00 1.47
N PHE A 87 11.76 4.23 0.46
CA PHE A 87 12.57 3.16 -0.13
C PHE A 87 13.77 2.77 0.74
N ASP A 88 14.29 3.70 1.55
CA ASP A 88 15.32 3.40 2.56
C ASP A 88 14.75 2.53 3.71
N GLU A 89 13.49 2.73 4.10
CA GLU A 89 12.80 1.93 5.12
C GLU A 89 12.23 0.61 4.58
N LEU A 90 12.07 0.47 3.26
CA LEU A 90 11.46 -0.70 2.62
C LEU A 90 12.10 -2.05 3.03
N PRO A 91 13.43 -2.19 3.21
CA PRO A 91 14.03 -3.43 3.72
C PRO A 91 13.54 -3.79 5.13
N MET A 92 13.33 -2.80 6.01
CA MET A 92 12.83 -3.03 7.36
C MET A 92 11.35 -3.41 7.33
N ILE A 93 10.55 -2.76 6.48
CA ILE A 93 9.16 -3.16 6.23
C ILE A 93 9.10 -4.62 5.77
N TYR A 94 9.91 -4.99 4.77
CA TYR A 94 9.97 -6.34 4.24
C TYR A 94 10.31 -7.38 5.32
N LYS A 95 11.29 -7.10 6.18
CA LYS A 95 11.64 -7.97 7.31
C LYS A 95 10.46 -8.18 8.27
N LYS A 96 9.72 -7.11 8.60
CA LYS A 96 8.53 -7.21 9.47
C LYS A 96 7.44 -8.07 8.82
N LEU A 97 7.24 -7.93 7.52
CA LEU A 97 6.25 -8.72 6.77
C LEU A 97 6.58 -10.21 6.76
N LEU A 98 7.85 -10.57 6.61
CA LEU A 98 8.27 -11.97 6.74
C LEU A 98 7.98 -12.52 8.14
N ALA A 99 8.18 -11.71 9.19
CA ALA A 99 7.83 -12.09 10.56
C ALA A 99 6.31 -12.21 10.77
N ASP A 100 5.50 -11.38 10.11
CA ASP A 100 4.04 -11.50 10.15
C ASP A 100 3.54 -12.75 9.43
N ALA A 101 4.10 -13.07 8.27
CA ALA A 101 3.77 -14.30 7.54
C ALA A 101 4.07 -15.55 8.39
N GLU A 102 5.24 -15.57 9.04
CA GLU A 102 5.63 -16.61 9.99
C GLU A 102 4.68 -16.68 11.20
N ALA A 103 4.22 -15.54 11.71
CA ALA A 103 3.30 -15.47 12.84
C ALA A 103 1.91 -15.99 12.48
N ILE A 104 1.42 -15.67 11.28
CA ILE A 104 0.15 -16.21 10.76
C ILE A 104 0.26 -17.72 10.58
N TYR A 105 1.32 -18.19 9.91
CA TYR A 105 1.56 -19.62 9.70
C TYR A 105 1.60 -20.42 11.01
N LYS A 106 2.32 -19.92 12.02
CA LYS A 106 2.36 -20.55 13.36
C LYS A 106 1.05 -20.44 14.13
N GLY A 107 0.27 -19.40 13.85
CA GLY A 107 -0.98 -19.09 14.54
C GLY A 107 -2.18 -19.88 14.01
N ASP A 108 -2.12 -20.35 12.76
CA ASP A 108 -3.22 -21.06 12.10
C ASP A 108 -2.84 -22.53 11.80
N PRO A 109 -3.39 -23.51 12.56
CA PRO A 109 -3.21 -24.94 12.29
C PRO A 109 -3.71 -25.41 10.91
N ALA A 110 -4.57 -24.63 10.23
CA ALA A 110 -5.08 -24.94 8.90
C ALA A 110 -4.13 -24.52 7.78
N SER A 111 -3.13 -23.68 8.08
CA SER A 111 -2.15 -23.23 7.09
C SER A 111 -1.13 -24.34 6.77
N GLU A 112 -0.92 -24.59 5.48
CA GLU A 112 -0.01 -25.62 4.97
C GLU A 112 1.41 -25.08 4.81
N SER A 113 1.56 -23.77 4.54
CA SER A 113 2.87 -23.13 4.38
C SER A 113 2.84 -21.60 4.52
N ILE A 114 4.02 -21.00 4.72
CA ILE A 114 4.20 -19.54 4.64
C ILE A 114 3.85 -19.02 3.23
N ASP A 115 4.12 -19.81 2.18
CA ASP A 115 3.82 -19.44 0.81
C ASP A 115 2.30 -19.31 0.58
N GLU A 116 1.52 -20.20 1.17
CA GLU A 116 0.05 -20.12 1.18
C GLU A 116 -0.43 -18.86 1.92
N VAL A 117 0.15 -18.56 3.08
CA VAL A 117 -0.15 -17.35 3.87
C VAL A 117 0.08 -16.09 3.03
N ILE A 118 1.25 -15.97 2.41
CA ILE A 118 1.58 -14.78 1.61
C ILE A 118 0.64 -14.65 0.40
N SER A 119 0.35 -15.78 -0.27
CA SER A 119 -0.42 -15.79 -1.52
C SER A 119 -1.92 -15.57 -1.32
N ALA A 120 -2.52 -16.20 -0.30
CA ALA A 120 -3.96 -16.36 -0.20
C ALA A 120 -4.61 -15.69 1.02
N TYR A 121 -3.85 -15.38 2.09
CA TYR A 121 -4.48 -14.97 3.34
C TYR A 121 -4.85 -13.47 3.32
N PRO A 122 -6.14 -13.12 3.48
CA PRO A 122 -6.58 -11.72 3.42
C PRO A 122 -5.98 -10.89 4.56
N GLY A 123 -5.74 -11.50 5.72
CA GLY A 123 -5.07 -10.87 6.86
C GLY A 123 -3.65 -10.44 6.53
N PHE A 124 -2.88 -11.27 5.82
CA PHE A 124 -1.53 -10.90 5.38
C PHE A 124 -1.55 -9.69 4.45
N PHE A 125 -2.45 -9.68 3.45
CA PHE A 125 -2.58 -8.53 2.54
C PHE A 125 -2.97 -7.22 3.27
N ALA A 126 -3.82 -7.32 4.29
CA ALA A 126 -4.18 -6.19 5.13
C ALA A 126 -2.98 -5.64 5.91
N ILE A 127 -2.20 -6.53 6.55
CA ILE A 127 -1.00 -6.17 7.30
C ILE A 127 0.06 -5.55 6.37
N TYR A 128 0.29 -6.17 5.21
CA TYR A 128 1.16 -5.65 4.16
C TYR A 128 0.86 -4.20 3.81
N THR A 129 -0.40 -3.94 3.46
CA THR A 129 -0.83 -2.62 3.04
C THR A 129 -0.78 -1.62 4.20
N TYR A 130 -1.14 -2.05 5.42
CA TYR A 130 -1.01 -1.23 6.62
C TYR A 130 0.44 -0.81 6.88
N ARG A 131 1.41 -1.74 6.83
CA ARG A 131 2.82 -1.39 7.11
C ARG A 131 3.36 -0.37 6.12
N VAL A 132 3.03 -0.53 4.83
CA VAL A 132 3.37 0.46 3.80
C VAL A 132 2.69 1.79 4.06
N ALA A 133 1.38 1.79 4.36
CA ALA A 133 0.62 3.00 4.64
C ALA A 133 1.11 3.73 5.90
N HIS A 134 1.52 2.98 6.93
CA HIS A 134 1.99 3.51 8.20
C HIS A 134 3.22 4.40 8.02
N GLU A 135 4.18 3.99 7.18
CA GLU A 135 5.36 4.80 6.90
C GLU A 135 5.00 6.15 6.26
N PHE A 136 4.07 6.15 5.29
CA PHE A 136 3.58 7.40 4.71
C PHE A 136 2.80 8.26 5.71
N TYR A 137 2.10 7.64 6.66
CA TYR A 137 1.42 8.35 7.75
C TYR A 137 2.44 8.98 8.72
N GLN A 138 3.54 8.29 9.06
CA GLN A 138 4.61 8.86 9.88
C GLN A 138 5.26 10.07 9.20
N LEU A 139 5.47 9.99 7.88
CA LEU A 139 5.95 11.10 7.04
C LEU A 139 4.92 12.24 6.83
N LYS A 140 3.75 12.16 7.46
CA LYS A 140 2.67 13.14 7.37
C LYS A 140 2.18 13.37 5.94
N VAL A 141 2.22 12.33 5.10
CA VAL A 141 1.60 12.36 3.77
C VAL A 141 0.08 12.34 3.94
N PRO A 142 -0.66 13.36 3.49
CA PRO A 142 -2.11 13.42 3.67
C PRO A 142 -2.81 12.49 2.69
N ILE A 143 -3.92 11.88 3.12
CA ILE A 143 -4.91 11.13 2.30
C ILE A 143 -4.36 9.83 1.69
N PHE A 144 -3.16 9.83 1.12
CA PHE A 144 -2.50 8.69 0.48
C PHE A 144 -2.42 7.44 1.38
N PRO A 145 -1.97 7.52 2.66
CA PRO A 145 -2.01 6.37 3.57
C PRO A 145 -3.41 5.76 3.73
N ARG A 146 -4.44 6.62 3.81
CA ARG A 146 -5.82 6.17 3.99
C ARG A 146 -6.37 5.53 2.73
N ILE A 147 -6.02 6.02 1.54
CA ILE A 147 -6.39 5.36 0.27
C ILE A 147 -5.83 3.93 0.24
N LEU A 148 -4.59 3.74 0.70
CA LEU A 148 -3.97 2.42 0.79
C LEU A 148 -4.75 1.51 1.75
N THR A 149 -4.99 1.92 3.00
CA THR A 149 -5.67 1.05 3.97
C THR A 149 -7.14 0.79 3.62
N GLU A 150 -7.83 1.74 2.98
CA GLU A 150 -9.18 1.50 2.44
C GLU A 150 -9.19 0.50 1.27
N PHE A 151 -8.11 0.45 0.49
CA PHE A 151 -7.96 -0.59 -0.53
C PHE A 151 -7.77 -1.98 0.10
N ALA A 152 -6.98 -2.07 1.17
CA ALA A 152 -6.88 -3.29 1.96
C ALA A 152 -8.21 -3.69 2.58
N HIS A 153 -8.95 -2.75 3.17
CA HIS A 153 -10.28 -3.00 3.72
C HIS A 153 -11.23 -3.54 2.64
N TYR A 154 -11.28 -2.91 1.47
CA TYR A 154 -12.08 -3.40 0.34
C TYR A 154 -11.72 -4.84 -0.07
N ARG A 155 -10.44 -5.22 -0.04
CA ARG A 155 -9.98 -6.55 -0.48
C ARG A 155 -10.05 -7.64 0.58
N SER A 156 -9.96 -7.29 1.86
CA SER A 156 -9.77 -8.25 2.96
C SER A 156 -10.89 -8.23 4.01
N GLY A 157 -11.69 -7.16 4.06
CA GLY A 157 -12.64 -6.91 5.15
C GLY A 157 -11.97 -6.46 6.46
N VAL A 158 -10.66 -6.21 6.47
CA VAL A 158 -9.89 -5.71 7.63
C VAL A 158 -9.67 -4.20 7.48
N ASP A 159 -10.20 -3.40 8.39
CA ASP A 159 -10.01 -1.95 8.43
C ASP A 159 -8.93 -1.58 9.47
N ILE A 160 -7.73 -1.22 9.00
CA ILE A 160 -6.65 -0.75 9.87
C ILE A 160 -6.39 0.72 9.57
N HIS A 161 -6.56 1.60 10.55
CA HIS A 161 -6.17 2.99 10.39
C HIS A 161 -4.65 3.10 10.18
N PRO A 162 -4.16 3.89 9.21
CA PRO A 162 -2.72 3.98 8.95
C PRO A 162 -1.93 4.59 10.12
N GLY A 163 -2.61 5.28 11.06
CA GLY A 163 -2.01 5.81 12.28
C GLY A 163 -1.85 4.81 13.42
N ALA A 164 -2.49 3.64 13.34
CA ALA A 164 -2.41 2.60 14.36
C ALA A 164 -0.95 2.24 14.64
N LYS A 165 -0.60 1.89 15.88
CA LYS A 165 0.76 1.49 16.27
C LYS A 165 0.79 -0.01 16.57
N ILE A 166 1.27 -0.79 15.61
CA ILE A 166 1.27 -2.24 15.68
C ILE A 166 2.72 -2.75 15.70
N GLY A 167 3.00 -3.69 16.60
CA GLY A 167 4.30 -4.36 16.70
C GLY A 167 4.66 -5.26 15.51
N GLU A 168 5.69 -6.07 15.69
CA GLU A 168 6.10 -7.10 14.74
C GLU A 168 5.36 -8.42 15.01
N ALA A 169 5.39 -9.36 14.05
CA ALA A 169 4.78 -10.68 14.18
C ALA A 169 3.26 -10.61 14.47
N LEU A 170 2.55 -9.77 13.72
CA LEU A 170 1.10 -9.66 13.79
C LEU A 170 0.43 -10.82 13.04
N CYS A 171 -0.57 -11.42 13.67
CA CYS A 171 -1.46 -12.39 13.04
C CYS A 171 -2.89 -11.84 12.98
N ILE A 172 -3.51 -11.90 11.79
CA ILE A 172 -4.94 -11.66 11.58
C ILE A 172 -5.48 -12.87 10.82
N ASP A 173 -6.23 -13.73 11.50
CA ASP A 173 -6.87 -14.90 10.91
C ASP A 173 -8.30 -14.57 10.46
N HIS A 174 -8.68 -15.01 9.27
CA HIS A 174 -9.88 -14.66 8.48
C HIS A 174 -10.09 -13.15 8.20
N GLY A 175 -10.09 -12.30 9.23
CA GLY A 175 -9.98 -10.84 9.15
C GLY A 175 -11.26 -10.05 8.86
N THR A 176 -12.31 -10.66 8.31
CA THR A 176 -13.52 -9.89 7.94
C THR A 176 -14.20 -9.28 9.16
N GLY A 177 -14.37 -7.95 9.15
CA GLY A 177 -15.02 -7.19 10.22
C GLY A 177 -14.06 -6.70 11.32
N VAL A 178 -12.76 -6.98 11.20
CA VAL A 178 -11.74 -6.40 12.09
C VAL A 178 -11.63 -4.89 11.83
N VAL A 179 -11.63 -4.10 12.91
CA VAL A 179 -11.42 -2.64 12.87
C VAL A 179 -10.38 -2.25 13.91
N ILE A 180 -9.31 -1.57 13.48
CA ILE A 180 -8.22 -1.07 14.34
C ILE A 180 -8.10 0.45 14.12
N GLY A 181 -8.37 1.23 15.18
CA GLY A 181 -8.38 2.70 15.14
C GLY A 181 -7.00 3.37 15.12
N GLU A 182 -7.00 4.70 15.04
CA GLU A 182 -5.79 5.56 15.06
C GLU A 182 -5.01 5.49 16.37
#